data_AF-T0Z9H3-F1
#
_entry.id   AF-T0Z9H3-F1
#
_cell.length_a   1.000
_cell.length_b   1.000
_cell.length_c   1.000
_cell.angle_alpha   90.00
_cell.angle_beta   90.00
_cell.angle_gamma   90.00
#
_symmetry.space_group_name_H-M   'P 1'
#
loop_
_entity.id
_entity.type
_entity.pdbx_description
1 polymer ?
#
loop_
_entity_poly.entity_id
_entity_poly.type
_entity_poly.pdbx_seq_one_letter_code
_entity_poly.pdbx_strand_id
1 'polypeptide(L)'
;MRKKNTSVIFATESLTDVDKSEISSSLYESCPTKLLLTNPYAATTGKALYEKIGLNETEIQQITNAPNYSYYYTSPNGRRLFHLRLGPVQMD
;
A
#
# COMPACT_ATOMS: atom_id res chain seq x y z
N MET A 1 17.94 0.46 -12.35
CA MET A 1 16.56 0.87 -12.71
C MET A 1 16.27 2.37 -12.51
N ARG A 2 16.74 3.01 -11.42
CA ARG A 2 16.47 4.43 -11.10
C ARG A 2 16.99 5.49 -12.11
N LYS A 3 17.80 5.08 -13.10
CA LYS A 3 18.43 5.95 -14.12
C LYS A 3 17.58 6.12 -15.40
N LYS A 4 16.42 5.46 -15.51
CA LYS A 4 15.59 5.41 -16.74
C LYS A 4 14.13 5.92 -16.58
N ASN A 5 13.81 6.66 -15.51
CA ASN A 5 12.41 7.09 -15.22
C ASN A 5 11.39 5.93 -15.25
N THR A 6 11.81 4.73 -14.84
CA THR A 6 10.96 3.54 -14.87
C THR A 6 10.21 3.40 -13.55
N SER A 7 8.88 3.41 -13.60
CA SER A 7 8.01 3.07 -12.46
C SER A 7 7.71 1.58 -12.49
N VAL A 8 7.98 0.90 -11.37
CA VAL A 8 7.52 -0.49 -11.15
C VAL A 8 6.28 -0.40 -10.29
N ILE A 9 5.14 -0.84 -10.83
CA ILE A 9 3.88 -0.94 -10.10
C ILE A 9 3.69 -2.42 -9.78
N PHE A 10 3.56 -2.73 -8.49
CA PHE A 10 3.22 -4.06 -8.03
C PHE A 10 1.81 -4.01 -7.43
N ALA A 11 0.91 -4.79 -8.01
CA ALA A 11 -0.46 -4.94 -7.53
C ALA A 11 -0.63 -6.36 -7.02
N THR A 12 -0.98 -6.50 -5.75
CA THR A 12 -1.28 -7.80 -5.13
C THR A 12 -2.57 -7.70 -4.33
N GLU A 13 -3.33 -8.77 -4.34
CA GLU A 13 -4.50 -8.95 -3.49
C GLU A 13 -4.10 -9.49 -2.10
N SER A 14 -2.88 -10.02 -1.97
CA SER A 14 -2.34 -10.60 -0.74
C SER A 14 -0.96 -10.02 -0.45
N LEU A 15 -0.87 -9.23 0.61
CA LEU A 15 0.42 -8.74 1.10
C LEU A 15 1.29 -9.92 1.59
N THR A 16 0.66 -11.03 2.01
CA THR A 16 1.36 -12.25 2.44
C THR A 16 2.12 -12.90 1.29
N ASP A 17 1.57 -12.83 0.08
CA ASP A 17 2.19 -13.41 -1.12
C ASP A 17 3.42 -12.59 -1.52
N VAL A 18 3.39 -11.28 -1.28
CA VAL A 18 4.57 -10.41 -1.43
C VAL A 18 5.66 -10.80 -0.45
N ASP A 19 5.33 -10.98 0.83
CA ASP A 19 6.30 -11.31 1.87
C ASP A 19 7.02 -12.63 1.61
N LYS A 20 6.29 -13.61 1.05
CA LYS A 20 6.83 -14.92 0.70
C LYS A 20 7.55 -14.96 -0.65
N SER A 21 7.48 -13.88 -1.44
CA SER A 21 8.11 -13.85 -2.76
C SER A 21 9.63 -13.66 -2.67
N GLU A 22 10.35 -14.19 -3.66
CA GLU A 22 11.81 -14.03 -3.77
C GLU A 22 12.25 -12.57 -3.97
N ILE A 23 11.33 -11.71 -4.38
CA ILE A 23 11.58 -10.28 -4.65
C ILE A 23 11.18 -9.37 -3.49
N SER A 24 10.72 -9.93 -2.35
CA SER A 24 10.18 -9.17 -1.20
C SER A 24 11.16 -8.10 -0.69
N SER A 25 12.42 -8.47 -0.43
CA SER A 25 13.48 -7.56 0.02
C SER A 25 13.70 -6.42 -0.97
N SER A 26 13.82 -6.75 -2.26
CA SER A 26 14.01 -5.77 -3.32
C SER A 26 12.81 -4.82 -3.44
N LEU A 27 11.58 -5.30 -3.27
CA LEU A 27 10.38 -4.46 -3.27
C LEU A 27 10.34 -3.53 -2.06
N TYR A 28 10.65 -4.02 -0.86
CA TYR A 28 10.63 -3.20 0.35
C TYR A 28 11.66 -2.07 0.29
N GLU A 29 12.84 -2.34 -0.27
CA GLU A 29 13.91 -1.34 -0.43
C GLU A 29 13.71 -0.42 -1.64
N SER A 30 13.24 -0.96 -2.77
CA SER A 30 13.21 -0.23 -4.05
C SER A 30 11.90 0.50 -4.32
N CYS A 31 10.83 0.20 -3.59
CA CYS A 31 9.51 0.84 -3.74
C CYS A 31 9.25 1.82 -2.58
N PRO A 32 9.80 3.05 -2.64
CA PRO A 32 9.59 4.05 -1.60
C PRO A 32 8.14 4.56 -1.58
N THR A 33 7.44 4.47 -2.71
CA THR A 33 6.02 4.82 -2.84
C THR A 33 5.16 3.57 -2.72
N LYS A 34 4.12 3.61 -1.89
CA LYS A 34 3.14 2.52 -1.74
C LYS A 34 1.73 3.09 -1.79
N LEU A 35 0.83 2.36 -2.43
CA LEU A 35 -0.60 2.64 -2.48
C LEU A 35 -1.30 1.41 -1.91
N LEU A 36 -1.94 1.56 -0.77
CA LEU A 36 -2.55 0.47 -0.01
C LEU A 36 -4.06 0.68 0.02
N LEU A 37 -4.81 -0.41 -0.12
CA LEU A 37 -6.25 -0.41 0.13
C LEU A 37 -6.52 -0.54 1.62
N THR A 38 -7.70 -0.06 2.02
CA THR A 38 -8.29 -0.38 3.33
C THR A 38 -8.26 -1.88 3.58
N ASN A 39 -7.88 -2.27 4.80
CA ASN A 39 -7.90 -3.65 5.21
C ASN A 39 -8.34 -3.74 6.69
N PRO A 40 -9.56 -4.24 6.98
CA PRO A 40 -10.08 -4.31 8.35
C PRO A 40 -9.29 -5.27 9.25
N TYR A 41 -8.42 -6.10 8.67
CA TYR A 41 -7.55 -7.01 9.41
C TYR A 41 -6.13 -6.45 9.60
N ALA A 42 -5.83 -5.22 9.14
CA ALA A 42 -4.49 -4.65 9.19
C ALA A 42 -3.97 -4.49 10.62
N ALA A 43 -4.78 -4.04 11.58
CA ALA A 43 -4.39 -3.93 12.99
C ALA A 43 -4.41 -5.27 13.75
N THR A 44 -5.00 -6.33 13.17
CA THR A 44 -5.12 -7.65 13.81
C THR A 44 -4.15 -8.63 13.16
N THR A 45 -4.63 -9.52 12.30
CA THR A 45 -3.82 -10.58 11.68
C THR A 45 -2.76 -10.02 10.72
N GLY A 46 -2.95 -8.82 10.18
CA GLY A 46 -2.03 -8.18 9.24
C GLY A 46 -0.90 -7.37 9.89
N LYS A 47 -0.93 -7.10 11.20
CA LYS A 47 -0.11 -6.03 11.83
C LYS A 47 1.38 -6.16 11.52
N ALA A 48 1.95 -7.33 11.79
CA ALA A 48 3.38 -7.59 11.59
C ALA A 48 3.83 -7.36 10.13
N LEU A 49 2.95 -7.63 9.18
CA LEU A 49 3.25 -7.50 7.77
C LEU A 49 3.19 -6.03 7.30
N TYR A 50 2.23 -5.26 7.80
CA TYR A 50 2.21 -3.82 7.56
C TYR A 50 3.41 -3.10 8.22
N GLU A 51 3.84 -3.54 9.41
CA GLU A 51 5.06 -3.05 10.06
C GLU A 51 6.31 -3.35 9.22
N LYS A 52 6.44 -4.57 8.68
CA LYS A 52 7.56 -4.96 7.79
C LYS A 52 7.70 -4.06 6.57
N ILE A 53 6.58 -3.58 6.01
CA ILE A 53 6.61 -2.67 4.85
C ILE A 53 6.77 -1.20 5.23
N GLY A 54 7.01 -0.91 6.51
CA GLY A 54 7.39 0.42 7.02
C GLY A 54 6.23 1.30 7.46
N LEU A 55 5.08 0.72 7.79
CA LEU A 55 3.97 1.46 8.41
C LEU A 55 4.12 1.46 9.94
N ASN A 56 3.74 2.57 10.56
CA ASN A 56 3.62 2.65 12.00
C ASN A 56 2.19 2.29 12.47
N GLU A 57 2.02 2.15 13.79
CA GLU A 57 0.74 1.77 14.39
C GLU A 57 -0.41 2.71 14.02
N THR A 58 -0.19 4.03 14.01
CA THR A 58 -1.22 5.00 13.62
C THR A 58 -1.69 4.79 12.18
N GLU A 59 -0.76 4.53 11.27
CA GLU A 59 -1.05 4.31 9.85
C GLU A 59 -1.81 2.99 9.63
N ILE A 60 -1.42 1.95 10.37
CA ILE A 60 -2.12 0.66 10.38
C ILE A 60 -3.56 0.85 10.87
N GLN A 61 -3.76 1.65 11.92
CA GLN A 61 -5.11 1.98 12.41
C GLN A 61 -5.91 2.80 11.39
N GLN A 62 -5.27 3.72 10.66
CA GLN A 62 -5.94 4.47 9.59
C GLN A 62 -6.42 3.53 8.47
N ILE A 63 -5.58 2.60 8.03
CA ILE A 63 -5.93 1.59 7.01
C ILE A 63 -7.02 0.64 7.51
N THR A 64 -7.02 0.32 8.80
CA THR A 64 -8.01 -0.59 9.40
C THR A 64 -9.39 0.04 9.44
N ASN A 65 -9.48 1.31 9.82
CA ASN A 65 -10.75 2.00 10.12
C ASN A 65 -11.29 2.82 8.94
N ALA A 66 -10.53 2.95 7.85
CA ALA A 66 -10.97 3.68 6.68
C ALA A 66 -12.15 2.98 5.97
N PRO A 67 -12.99 3.71 5.22
CA PRO A 67 -13.97 3.11 4.33
C PRO A 67 -13.33 2.24 3.23
N ASN A 68 -14.04 1.23 2.71
CA ASN A 68 -13.50 0.29 1.71
C ASN A 68 -13.02 0.93 0.39
N TYR A 69 -13.54 2.11 0.05
CA TYR A 69 -13.16 2.90 -1.15
C TYR A 69 -12.00 3.86 -0.90
N SER A 70 -11.30 3.68 0.23
CA SER A 70 -10.17 4.53 0.61
C SER A 70 -8.85 3.92 0.16
N TYR A 71 -7.94 4.82 -0.20
CA TYR A 71 -6.58 4.51 -0.59
C TYR A 71 -5.64 5.22 0.38
N TYR A 72 -4.71 4.46 0.95
CA TYR A 72 -3.64 4.99 1.76
C TYR A 72 -2.36 5.09 0.92
N TYR A 73 -1.92 6.31 0.68
CA TYR A 73 -0.69 6.61 -0.03
C TYR A 73 0.44 6.89 0.95
N THR A 74 1.62 6.34 0.67
CA THR A 74 2.87 6.70 1.35
C THR A 74 3.99 6.88 0.34
N SER A 75 4.84 7.86 0.57
CA SER A 75 6.04 8.16 -0.19
C SER A 75 7.05 8.87 0.71
N PRO A 76 8.31 9.06 0.28
CA PRO A 76 9.27 9.89 1.00
C PRO A 76 8.81 11.34 1.19
N ASN A 77 7.90 11.82 0.33
CA ASN A 77 7.40 13.20 0.35
C ASN A 77 6.17 13.38 1.24
N GLY A 78 5.64 12.30 1.81
CA GLY A 78 4.45 12.36 2.65
C GLY A 78 3.51 11.18 2.47
N ARG A 79 2.50 11.15 3.34
CA ARG A 79 1.57 10.04 3.50
C ARG A 79 0.16 10.61 3.67
N ARG A 80 -0.84 9.99 3.04
CA ARG A 80 -2.21 10.52 3.03
C ARG A 80 -3.23 9.42 2.74
N LEU A 81 -4.32 9.41 3.51
CA LEU A 81 -5.55 8.70 3.17
C LEU A 81 -6.41 9.58 2.25
N PHE A 82 -6.91 9.02 1.16
CA PHE A 82 -7.75 9.73 0.20
C PHE A 82 -8.75 8.78 -0.44
N HIS A 83 -9.81 9.34 -1.03
CA HIS A 83 -10.81 8.57 -1.76
C HIS A 83 -10.69 8.90 -3.24
N LEU A 84 -10.58 7.88 -4.09
CA LEU A 84 -10.73 8.06 -5.53
C LEU A 84 -12.22 8.09 -5.84
N ARG A 85 -12.81 9.29 -5.80
CA ARG A 85 -14.12 9.51 -6.40
C ARG A 85 -13.94 9.50 -7.91
N LEU A 86 -14.28 8.38 -8.50
CA LEU A 86 -14.32 8.28 -9.94
C LEU A 86 -15.58 9.02 -10.40
N GLY A 87 -15.39 10.03 -11.25
CA GLY A 87 -16.48 10.80 -11.83
C GLY A 87 -17.29 9.96 -12.82
N PRO A 88 -18.44 10.46 -13.32
CA PRO A 88 -19.40 9.73 -14.15
C PRO A 88 -18.87 9.23 -15.52
N VAL A 89 -17.57 9.33 -15.81
CA VAL A 89 -16.94 8.92 -17.09
C VAL A 89 -16.22 7.57 -16.97
N GLN A 90 -16.67 6.69 -16.07
CA GLN A 90 -16.13 5.32 -16.01
C GLN A 90 -16.98 4.36 -16.84
N MET A 91 -16.42 4.00 -18.00
CA MET A 91 -16.72 2.87 -18.90
C MET A 91 -18.15 2.28 -18.85
N ASP A 92 -18.89 2.57 -19.93
CA ASP A 92 -19.94 1.68 -20.47
C ASP A 92 -19.38 0.30 -20.84
#